data_AF-U7QG81-F1
#
_entry.id   AF-U7QG81-F1
#
_cell.length_a   1.000
_cell.length_b   1.000
_cell.length_c   1.000
_cell.angle_alpha   90.00
_cell.angle_beta   90.00
_cell.angle_gamma   90.00
#
_symmetry.space_group_name_H-M   'P 1'
#
loop_
_entity.id
_entity.type
_entity.pdbx_description
1 polymer ?
#
loop_
_entity_poly.entity_id
_entity_poly.type
_entity_poly.pdbx_seq_one_letter_code
_entity_poly.pdbx_strand_id
1 'polypeptide(L)'
;MTIHCKPDGSKVITVTELPWNNGISIGRAFEILLDQICQKYYIDPERVMYFERILERGSLVDRWFLVHFDVVENRVCNPHWQNVSYSFVRSAMSLSLTTQDRY
;
A
#
# COMPACT_ATOMS: atom_id res chain seq x y z
N MET A 1 3.32 -5.65 5.89
CA MET A 1 2.57 -4.39 5.71
C MET A 1 3.08 -3.36 6.69
N THR A 2 3.11 -2.09 6.31
CA THR A 2 3.51 -0.97 7.17
C THR A 2 2.57 0.21 6.95
N ILE A 3 2.17 0.88 8.03
CA ILE A 3 1.32 2.08 7.99
C ILE A 3 2.16 3.25 8.50
N HIS A 4 2.24 4.32 7.72
CA HIS A 4 2.91 5.56 8.11
C HIS A 4 1.87 6.67 8.25
N CYS A 5 1.87 7.36 9.39
CA CYS A 5 0.89 8.41 9.68
C CYS A 5 1.50 9.78 9.38
N LYS A 6 0.86 10.60 8.54
CA LYS A 6 1.33 11.97 8.29
C LYS A 6 0.75 12.96 9.29
N PRO A 7 1.42 14.09 9.54
CA PRO A 7 0.92 15.14 10.46
C PRO A 7 -0.44 15.72 10.08
N ASP A 8 -0.82 15.67 8.79
CA ASP A 8 -2.11 16.13 8.28
C ASP A 8 -3.25 15.12 8.50
N GLY A 9 -2.96 13.97 9.10
CA GLY A 9 -3.91 12.88 9.34
C GLY A 9 -4.05 11.87 8.21
N SER A 10 -3.43 12.13 7.05
CA SER A 10 -3.35 11.15 5.95
C SER A 10 -2.42 9.99 6.30
N LYS A 11 -2.60 8.86 5.63
CA LYS A 11 -1.81 7.64 5.89
C LYS A 11 -1.19 7.11 4.61
N VAL A 12 0.02 6.60 4.73
CA VAL A 12 0.71 5.89 3.66
C VAL A 12 0.81 4.43 4.07
N ILE A 13 0.25 3.55 3.26
CA ILE A 13 0.22 2.12 3.50
C ILE A 13 1.15 1.47 2.48
N THR A 14 2.13 0.73 2.96
CA THR A 14 3.04 -0.04 2.12
C THR A 14 2.81 -1.52 2.38
N VAL A 15 2.60 -2.29 1.32
CA VAL A 15 2.51 -3.75 1.39
C VAL A 15 3.54 -4.36 0.47
N THR A 16 4.17 -5.41 0.97
CA THR A 16 5.19 -6.18 0.27
C THR A 16 4.73 -7.63 0.21
N GLU A 17 5.01 -8.31 -0.91
CA GLU A 17 4.87 -9.76 -1.01
C GLU A 17 5.60 -10.48 0.14
N LEU A 18 4.94 -11.50 0.70
CA LEU A 18 5.55 -12.33 1.73
C LEU A 18 6.68 -13.17 1.11
N PRO A 19 7.84 -13.32 1.78
CA PRO A 19 9.04 -13.96 1.21
C PRO A 19 8.85 -15.42 0.74
N TRP A 20 7.82 -16.09 1.25
CA TRP A 20 7.47 -17.48 0.94
C TRP A 20 6.42 -17.62 -0.17
N ASN A 21 5.90 -16.52 -0.72
CA ASN A 21 4.86 -16.53 -1.75
C ASN A 21 5.19 -15.59 -2.93
N ASN A 22 6.46 -15.59 -3.34
CA ASN A 22 6.97 -14.71 -4.38
C ASN A 22 6.44 -15.12 -5.77
N GLY A 23 5.98 -14.14 -6.55
CA GLY A 23 5.53 -14.36 -7.94
C GLY A 23 4.02 -14.57 -8.10
N ILE A 24 3.27 -14.61 -6.99
CA ILE A 24 1.84 -14.33 -7.02
C ILE A 24 1.70 -12.85 -6.72
N SER A 25 1.50 -12.04 -7.77
CA SER A 25 1.07 -10.66 -7.61
C SER A 25 -0.11 -10.64 -6.64
N ILE A 26 0.03 -9.92 -5.53
CA ILE A 26 -1.09 -9.69 -4.60
C ILE A 26 -2.21 -8.89 -5.32
N GLY A 27 -1.96 -8.40 -6.54
CA GLY A 27 -2.87 -7.65 -7.42
C GLY A 27 -4.31 -8.14 -7.55
N ARG A 28 -4.65 -9.41 -7.30
CA ARG A 28 -6.06 -9.87 -7.23
C ARG A 28 -6.68 -9.93 -5.83
N ALA A 29 -5.89 -10.03 -4.76
CA ALA A 29 -6.41 -10.02 -3.39
C ALA A 29 -6.76 -8.58 -2.92
N PHE A 30 -6.44 -7.56 -3.72
CA PHE A 30 -6.39 -6.17 -3.28
C PHE A 30 -7.68 -5.37 -3.24
N GLU A 31 -8.70 -5.73 -4.04
CA GLU A 31 -10.04 -5.12 -3.89
C GLU A 31 -10.53 -5.27 -2.45
N ILE A 32 -10.17 -6.38 -1.80
CA ILE A 32 -10.61 -6.73 -0.45
C ILE A 32 -9.63 -6.21 0.61
N LEU A 33 -8.32 -6.23 0.34
CA LEU A 33 -7.32 -5.95 1.38
C LEU A 33 -7.31 -4.50 1.85
N LEU A 34 -7.40 -3.50 0.95
CA LEU A 34 -7.40 -2.10 1.40
C LEU A 34 -8.69 -1.79 2.19
N ASP A 35 -9.84 -2.28 1.76
CA ASP A 35 -11.10 -2.14 2.49
C ASP A 35 -10.99 -2.74 3.91
N GLN A 36 -10.46 -3.96 4.02
CA GLN A 36 -10.22 -4.62 5.30
C GLN A 36 -9.21 -3.88 6.19
N ILE A 37 -8.14 -3.33 5.60
CA ILE A 37 -7.15 -2.53 6.33
C ILE A 37 -7.80 -1.25 6.84
N CYS A 38 -8.57 -0.55 6.00
CA CYS A 38 -9.29 0.65 6.37
C CYS A 38 -10.27 0.40 7.52
N GLN A 39 -11.05 -0.68 7.44
CA GLN A 39 -11.96 -1.09 8.51
C GLN A 39 -11.22 -1.48 9.80
N LYS A 40 -10.20 -2.33 9.69
CA LYS A 40 -9.46 -2.85 10.87
C LYS A 40 -8.73 -1.75 11.63
N TYR A 41 -8.16 -0.77 10.92
CA TYR A 41 -7.34 0.29 11.51
C TYR A 41 -8.09 1.63 11.61
N TYR A 42 -9.40 1.65 11.36
CA TYR A 42 -10.24 2.86 11.36
C TYR A 42 -9.64 4.00 10.51
N ILE A 43 -9.21 3.65 9.29
CA ILE A 43 -8.59 4.57 8.35
C ILE A 43 -9.63 5.01 7.33
N ASP A 44 -9.73 6.32 7.17
CA ASP A 44 -10.46 6.94 6.07
C ASP A 44 -9.78 6.61 4.72
N PRO A 45 -10.43 5.84 3.83
CA PRO A 45 -9.86 5.44 2.55
C PRO A 45 -9.57 6.62 1.62
N GLU A 46 -10.29 7.75 1.75
CA GLU A 46 -10.03 8.95 0.94
C GLU A 46 -8.70 9.63 1.31
N ARG A 47 -8.15 9.30 2.48
CA ARG A 47 -6.92 9.90 3.02
C ARG A 47 -5.76 8.92 3.05
N VAL A 48 -5.79 7.91 2.17
CA VAL A 48 -4.76 6.88 2.05
C VAL A 48 -4.00 6.98 0.74
N MET A 49 -2.68 6.92 0.82
CA MET A 49 -1.83 6.50 -0.30
C MET A 49 -1.43 5.04 -0.11
N TYR A 50 -1.66 4.24 -1.13
CA TYR A 50 -1.41 2.81 -1.09
C TYR A 50 -0.28 2.43 -2.04
N PHE A 51 0.80 1.84 -1.50
CA PHE A 51 1.93 1.36 -2.28
C PHE A 51 2.07 -0.15 -2.19
N GLU A 52 2.18 -0.78 -3.36
CA GLU A 52 2.52 -2.19 -3.50
C GLU A 52 3.97 -2.34 -3.93
N ARG A 53 4.71 -3.19 -3.21
CA ARG A 53 6.06 -3.60 -3.54
C ARG A 53 6.08 -5.07 -3.97
N ILE A 54 6.50 -5.31 -5.20
CA ILE A 54 6.66 -6.65 -5.76
C ILE A 54 8.16 -6.99 -5.79
N LEU A 55 8.50 -8.11 -5.17
CA LEU A 55 9.86 -8.67 -5.11
C LEU A 55 9.89 -10.02 -5.81
N GLU A 56 10.36 -10.04 -7.05
CA GLU A 56 10.49 -11.29 -7.80
C GLU A 56 11.65 -12.14 -7.28
N ARG A 57 11.39 -13.41 -7.00
CA ARG A 57 12.42 -14.34 -6.47
C ARG A 57 13.52 -14.55 -7.51
N GLY A 58 14.77 -14.32 -7.11
CA GLY A 58 15.93 -14.49 -8.01
C GLY A 58 16.12 -13.36 -9.03
N SER A 59 15.27 -12.34 -8.98
CA SER A 59 15.38 -11.13 -9.78
C SER A 59 15.84 -9.97 -8.90
N LEU A 60 16.67 -9.07 -9.43
CA LEU A 60 16.98 -7.79 -8.79
C LEU A 60 15.86 -6.75 -9.00
N VAL A 61 14.76 -7.16 -9.64
CA VAL A 61 13.65 -6.30 -10.01
C VAL A 61 12.77 -6.05 -8.77
N ASP A 62 12.99 -4.91 -8.15
CA ASP A 62 12.15 -4.31 -7.13
C ASP A 62 11.16 -3.34 -7.79
N ARG A 63 9.89 -3.74 -7.90
CA ARG A 63 8.86 -2.93 -8.54
C ARG A 63 7.93 -2.32 -7.50
N TRP A 64 7.67 -1.04 -7.68
CA TRP A 64 6.77 -0.27 -6.83
C TRP A 64 5.59 0.23 -7.65
N PHE A 65 4.40 0.09 -7.09
CA PHE A 65 3.17 0.60 -7.68
C PHE A 65 2.46 1.49 -6.68
N LEU A 66 2.03 2.66 -7.13
CA LEU A 66 0.96 3.41 -6.48
C LEU A 66 -0.35 2.82 -6.98
N VAL A 67 -1.18 2.34 -6.06
CA VAL A 67 -2.51 1.82 -6.40
C VAL A 67 -3.52 2.88 -6.06
N HIS A 68 -4.29 3.29 -7.07
CA HIS A 68 -5.41 4.20 -6.86
C HIS A 68 -6.71 3.41 -6.85
N PHE A 69 -7.69 3.95 -6.16
CA PHE A 69 -9.00 3.35 -5.97
C PHE A 69 -10.06 4.44 -6.09
N ASP A 70 -11.24 4.04 -6.55
CA ASP A 70 -12.45 4.84 -6.34
C ASP A 70 -12.98 4.55 -4.95
N VAL A 71 -13.51 5.58 -4.27
CA VAL A 71 -14.20 5.42 -2.99
C VAL A 71 -15.69 5.66 -3.20
N VAL A 72 -16.49 4.63 -3.01
CA VAL A 72 -17.95 4.68 -3.13
C VAL A 72 -18.55 4.18 -1.82
N GLU A 73 -19.35 5.01 -1.16
CA GLU A 73 -19.97 4.68 0.14
C GLU A 73 -18.96 4.18 1.19
N ASN A 74 -17.79 4.83 1.24
CA ASN A 74 -16.68 4.49 2.15
C ASN A 74 -16.06 3.09 1.90
N ARG A 75 -16.28 2.51 0.72
CA ARG A 75 -15.62 1.28 0.26
C ARG A 75 -14.73 1.57 -0.92
N VAL A 76 -13.58 0.92 -0.97
CA VAL A 76 -12.65 1.03 -2.09
C VAL A 76 -13.02 0.07 -3.21
N CYS A 77 -13.00 0.55 -4.45
CA CYS A 77 -13.28 -0.24 -5.64
C CYS A 77 -12.42 0.21 -6.84
N ASN A 78 -12.48 -0.53 -7.95
CA ASN A 78 -11.80 -0.21 -9.21
C ASN A 78 -10.29 0.08 -9.08
N PRO A 79 -9.49 -0.85 -8.54
CA PRO A 79 -8.07 -0.61 -8.37
C PRO A 79 -7.37 -0.39 -9.72
N HIS A 80 -6.51 0.62 -9.79
CA HIS A 80 -5.58 0.79 -10.91
C HIS A 80 -4.14 0.99 -10.42
N TRP A 81 -3.21 0.33 -11.09
CA TRP A 81 -1.79 0.33 -10.74
C TRP A 81 -1.02 1.30 -11.61
N GLN A 82 -0.33 2.24 -10.97
CA GLN A 82 0.62 3.13 -11.60
C GLN A 82 2.03 2.75 -11.15
N ASN A 83 2.92 2.46 -12.10
CA ASN A 83 4.32 2.21 -11.79
C ASN A 83 4.98 3.49 -11.25
N VAL A 84 5.69 3.37 -10.13
CA VAL A 84 6.39 4.48 -9.48
C VAL A 84 7.82 4.08 -9.11
N SER A 85 8.69 5.07 -8.98
CA SER A 85 10.07 4.85 -8.53
C SER A 85 10.14 4.67 -7.01
N TYR A 86 11.12 3.91 -6.53
CA TYR A 86 11.38 3.81 -5.08
C TYR A 86 11.68 5.17 -4.44
N SER A 87 12.33 6.10 -5.15
CA SER A 87 12.58 7.45 -4.63
C SER A 87 11.28 8.22 -4.39
N PHE A 88 10.27 8.06 -5.25
CA PHE A 88 8.94 8.63 -5.03
C PHE A 88 8.29 8.07 -3.76
N VAL A 89 8.29 6.75 -3.59
CA VAL A 89 7.72 6.10 -2.40
C VAL A 89 8.44 6.57 -1.13
N ARG A 90 9.77 6.61 -1.16
CA ARG A 90 10.58 7.10 -0.04
C ARG A 90 10.23 8.54 0.35
N SER A 91 10.05 9.42 -0.63
CA SER A 91 9.63 10.81 -0.38
C SER A 91 8.21 10.88 0.20
N ALA A 92 7.30 10.00 -0.24
CA ALA A 92 5.95 9.92 0.32
C ALA A 92 5.97 9.49 1.80
N MET A 93 6.87 8.57 2.17
CA MET A 93 7.05 8.07 3.53
C MET A 93 7.86 9.00 4.44
N SER A 94 8.79 9.80 3.90
CA SER A 94 9.66 10.66 4.72
C SER A 94 8.94 11.83 5.38
N LEU A 95 7.69 12.10 4.98
CA LEU A 95 6.82 13.12 5.56
C LEU A 95 5.89 12.56 6.66
N SER A 96 6.10 11.32 7.10
CA SER A 96 5.22 10.64 8.07
C SER A 96 5.94 10.22 9.35
N LEU A 97 5.22 10.30 10.47
CA LEU A 97 5.55 9.70 11.76
C LEU A 97 5.30 8.18 11.63
N THR A 98 6.35 7.38 11.72
CA THR A 98 6.25 5.91 11.64
C THR A 98 5.57 5.33 12.87
N THR A 99 4.46 4.61 12.69
CA THR A 99 3.93 3.66 13.68
C THR A 99 4.16 2.26 13.12
N GLN A 100 5.27 1.64 13.51
CA GLN A 100 5.62 0.31 13.00
C GLN A 100 4.95 -0.76 13.88
N ASP A 101 3.79 -1.26 13.47
CA ASP A 101 3.26 -2.51 14.03
C ASP A 101 4.11 -3.67 13.51
N ARG A 102 4.94 -4.23 14.39
CA ARG A 102 5.65 -5.49 14.15
C ARG A 102 4.67 -6.63 14.45
N TYR A 103 4.14 -7.26 13.40
CA TYR A 103 3.62 -8.63 13.49
C TYR A 103 4.76 -9.62 13.31
#